data_AF-A0A7G3A6J2-F1
#
_entry.id   AF-A0A7G3A6J2-F1
#
_cell.length_a   1.000
_cell.length_b   1.000
_cell.length_c   1.000
_cell.angle_alpha   90.00
_cell.angle_beta   90.00
_cell.angle_gamma   90.00
#
_symmetry.space_group_name_H-M   'P 1'
#
loop_
_entity.id
_entity.type
_entity.pdbx_description
1 polymer ?
#
loop_
_entity_poly.entity_id
_entity_poly.type
_entity_poly.pdbx_seq_one_letter_code
_entity_poly.pdbx_strand_id
1 'polypeptide(L)'
;MFAGVLSKAEFWERHRNKTLNDRQTTVLNRLFDGFEGKLTSSKWAKLTKVSQDTASRDIKDLIEKGILRQDEGGGRSTSYSVVLHE
;
A
#
# COMPACT_ATOMS: atom_id res chain seq x y z
N MET A 1 -23.47 1.41 -8.27
CA MET A 1 -22.57 1.88 -7.19
C MET A 1 -22.05 0.68 -6.42
N PHE A 2 -20.91 0.09 -6.83
CA PHE A 2 -20.18 -0.99 -6.09
C PHE A 2 -18.69 -1.08 -6.51
N ALA A 3 -18.14 -0.05 -7.18
CA ALA A 3 -16.84 -0.16 -7.84
C ALA A 3 -15.68 -0.46 -6.85
N GLY A 4 -15.70 0.10 -5.63
CA GLY A 4 -14.59 -0.04 -4.68
C GLY A 4 -14.42 -1.45 -4.09
N VAL A 5 -15.50 -2.22 -3.91
CA VAL A 5 -15.43 -3.56 -3.31
C VAL A 5 -14.99 -4.61 -4.35
N LEU A 6 -15.46 -4.47 -5.59
CA LEU A 6 -15.01 -5.29 -6.72
C LEU A 6 -13.49 -5.15 -6.92
N SER A 7 -12.97 -3.91 -6.91
CA SER A 7 -11.53 -3.68 -7.06
C SER A 7 -10.68 -4.25 -5.92
N LYS A 8 -11.18 -4.33 -4.68
CA LYS A 8 -10.46 -4.97 -3.56
C LYS A 8 -10.37 -6.48 -3.75
N ALA A 9 -11.49 -7.13 -4.10
CA ALA A 9 -11.55 -8.58 -4.28
C ALA A 9 -10.68 -9.04 -5.45
N GLU A 10 -10.78 -8.38 -6.61
CA GLU A 10 -9.97 -8.68 -7.79
C GLU A 10 -8.47 -8.42 -7.54
N PHE A 11 -8.15 -7.35 -6.80
CA PHE A 11 -6.78 -7.09 -6.39
C PHE A 11 -6.22 -8.24 -5.56
N TRP A 12 -6.95 -8.69 -4.53
CA TRP A 12 -6.48 -9.80 -3.68
C TRP A 12 -6.41 -11.12 -4.43
N GLU A 13 -7.36 -11.40 -5.33
CA GLU A 13 -7.33 -12.62 -6.13
C GLU A 13 -6.10 -12.65 -7.06
N ARG A 14 -5.79 -11.54 -7.73
CA ARG A 14 -4.58 -11.42 -8.57
C ARG A 14 -3.29 -11.50 -7.75
N HIS A 15 -3.30 -10.99 -6.52
CA HIS A 15 -2.14 -10.95 -5.63
C HIS A 15 -2.04 -12.15 -4.67
N ARG A 16 -2.96 -13.11 -4.73
CA ARG A 16 -3.01 -14.28 -3.83
C ARG A 16 -1.74 -15.13 -3.86
N ASN A 17 -1.03 -15.13 -4.99
CA ASN A 17 0.21 -15.88 -5.18
C ASN A 17 1.46 -15.10 -4.75
N LYS A 18 1.32 -13.81 -4.39
CA LYS A 18 2.44 -13.01 -3.87
C LYS A 18 2.51 -13.18 -2.36
N THR A 19 3.68 -13.54 -1.85
CA THR A 19 3.91 -13.61 -0.41
C THR A 19 3.89 -12.21 0.17
N LEU A 20 2.84 -11.89 0.92
CA LEU A 20 2.69 -10.63 1.65
C LEU A 20 2.80 -10.90 3.14
N ASN A 21 3.52 -10.04 3.84
CA ASN A 21 3.59 -10.13 5.29
C ASN A 21 2.34 -9.50 5.95
N ASP A 22 2.13 -9.78 7.23
CA ASP A 22 0.94 -9.33 7.97
C ASP A 22 0.82 -7.79 8.01
N ARG A 23 1.97 -7.10 8.11
CA ARG A 23 2.06 -5.64 8.12
C ARG A 23 1.62 -5.02 6.79
N GLN A 24 2.08 -5.58 5.68
CA GLN A 24 1.69 -5.18 4.32
C GLN A 24 0.20 -5.41 4.10
N THR A 25 -0.30 -6.59 4.49
CA THR A 25 -1.72 -6.92 4.36
C THR A 25 -2.61 -5.98 5.16
N THR A 26 -2.21 -5.66 6.39
CA THR A 26 -2.92 -4.70 7.25
C THR A 26 -3.00 -3.31 6.62
N VAL A 27 -1.88 -2.79 6.11
CA VAL A 27 -1.87 -1.46 5.49
C VAL A 27 -2.68 -1.44 4.19
N LEU A 28 -2.52 -2.45 3.32
CA LEU A 28 -3.29 -2.55 2.08
C LEU A 28 -4.79 -2.61 2.35
N ASN A 29 -5.23 -3.43 3.31
CA ASN A 29 -6.64 -3.46 3.70
C ASN A 29 -7.14 -2.09 4.14
N ARG A 30 -6.34 -1.34 4.89
CA ARG A 30 -6.71 0.00 5.33
C ARG A 30 -6.76 1.02 4.18
N LEU A 31 -5.90 0.87 3.17
CA LEU A 31 -5.98 1.68 1.93
C LEU A 31 -7.32 1.44 1.21
N PHE A 32 -7.74 0.18 1.11
CA PHE A 32 -9.02 -0.17 0.49
C PHE A 32 -10.26 0.21 1.32
N ASP A 33 -10.16 0.22 2.65
CA ASP A 33 -11.27 0.57 3.56
C ASP A 33 -11.54 2.08 3.68
N GLY A 34 -10.83 2.92 2.92
CA GLY A 34 -11.03 4.38 2.94
C GLY A 34 -9.95 5.10 3.74
N PHE A 35 -8.69 4.96 3.32
CA PHE A 35 -7.58 5.65 3.95
C PHE A 35 -7.58 7.15 3.67
N GLU A 36 -7.60 7.96 4.72
CA GLU A 36 -7.55 9.41 4.60
C GLU A 36 -6.13 9.91 4.35
N GLY A 37 -5.95 10.66 3.25
CA GLY A 37 -4.69 11.30 2.88
C GLY A 37 -3.67 10.38 2.21
N LYS A 38 -2.43 10.85 2.07
CA LYS A 38 -1.36 10.14 1.35
C LYS A 38 -0.67 9.10 2.23
N LEU A 39 -0.38 7.91 1.68
CA LEU A 39 0.44 6.92 2.36
C LEU A 39 1.90 7.37 2.27
N THR A 40 2.57 7.48 3.42
CA THR A 40 4.00 7.79 3.52
C THR A 40 4.69 6.77 4.41
N SER A 41 6.02 6.65 4.33
CA SER A 41 6.80 5.76 5.20
C SER A 41 6.56 6.02 6.69
N SER A 42 6.39 7.29 7.07
CA SER A 42 6.09 7.67 8.46
C SER A 42 4.69 7.24 8.89
N LYS A 43 3.69 7.29 7.98
CA LYS A 43 2.32 6.85 8.27
C LYS A 43 2.24 5.33 8.36
N TRP A 44 2.97 4.62 7.49
CA TRP A 44 3.15 3.17 7.57
C TRP A 44 3.75 2.76 8.91
N ALA A 45 4.88 3.36 9.30
CA ALA A 45 5.55 3.10 10.56
C ALA A 45 4.61 3.23 11.77
N LYS A 46 3.78 4.28 11.79
CA LYS A 46 2.77 4.50 12.85
C LYS A 46 1.67 3.44 12.85
N LEU A 47 1.19 3.00 11.68
CA LEU A 47 0.13 2.00 11.57
C LEU A 47 0.59 0.61 12.01
N THR A 48 1.80 0.22 11.62
CA THR A 48 2.33 -1.13 11.88
C THR A 48 3.23 -1.19 13.12
N LYS A 49 3.42 -0.07 13.83
CA LYS A 49 4.27 0.07 15.01
C LYS A 49 5.72 -0.40 14.78
N VAL A 50 6.29 -0.06 13.62
CA VAL A 50 7.67 -0.39 13.25
C VAL A 50 8.49 0.88 13.01
N SER A 51 9.81 0.74 12.97
CA SER A 51 10.72 1.81 12.56
C SER A 51 10.47 2.28 11.13
N GLN A 52 10.79 3.54 10.84
CA GLN A 52 10.65 4.09 9.48
C GLN A 52 11.52 3.34 8.45
N ASP A 53 12.70 2.85 8.84
CA ASP A 53 13.55 2.00 7.99
C ASP A 53 12.83 0.70 7.59
N THR A 54 12.25 0.01 8.58
CA THR A 54 11.46 -1.21 8.35
C THR A 54 10.24 -0.93 7.46
N ALA A 55 9.55 0.18 7.69
CA ALA A 55 8.42 0.59 6.85
C ALA A 55 8.84 0.86 5.40
N SER A 56 9.98 1.54 5.19
CA SER A 56 10.53 1.78 3.85
C SER A 56 10.88 0.46 3.13
N ARG A 57 11.38 -0.55 3.85
CA ARG A 57 11.62 -1.89 3.28
C ARG A 57 10.32 -2.58 2.89
N ASP A 58 9.29 -2.56 3.74
CA ASP A 58 7.98 -3.14 3.42
C ASP A 58 7.38 -2.47 2.17
N ILE A 59 7.49 -1.14 2.08
CA ILE A 59 6.98 -0.36 0.93
C ILE A 59 7.77 -0.69 -0.33
N LYS A 60 9.10 -0.74 -0.26
CA LYS A 60 9.95 -1.08 -1.40
C LYS A 60 9.63 -2.47 -1.95
N ASP A 61 9.47 -3.46 -1.07
CA ASP A 61 9.06 -4.81 -1.47
C ASP A 61 7.70 -4.81 -2.20
N LEU A 62 6.74 -3.99 -1.76
CA LEU A 62 5.48 -3.83 -2.48
C LEU A 62 5.61 -3.12 -3.83
N ILE A 63 6.55 -2.18 -3.96
CA ILE A 63 6.85 -1.53 -5.24
C ILE A 63 7.50 -2.52 -6.21
N GLU A 64 8.46 -3.32 -5.73
CA GLU A 64 9.11 -4.37 -6.53
C GLU A 64 8.11 -5.43 -6.99
N LYS A 65 7.08 -5.70 -6.16
CA LYS A 65 5.94 -6.55 -6.53
C LYS A 65 4.94 -5.86 -7.45
N GLY A 66 5.07 -4.58 -7.78
CA GLY A 66 4.10 -3.82 -8.59
C GLY A 66 2.74 -3.63 -7.91
N ILE A 67 2.69 -3.73 -6.58
CA ILE A 67 1.48 -3.50 -5.76
C ILE A 67 1.34 -2.02 -5.43
N LEU A 68 2.45 -1.40 -5.01
CA LEU A 68 2.51 0.03 -4.75
C LEU A 68 3.30 0.72 -5.85
N ARG A 69 2.98 1.98 -6.08
CA ARG A 69 3.84 2.90 -6.84
C ARG A 69 4.18 4.10 -5.98
N GLN A 70 5.38 4.61 -6.17
CA GLN A 70 5.74 5.92 -5.67
C GLN A 70 5.06 6.97 -6.55
N ASP A 71 4.27 7.87 -5.96
CA ASP A 71 3.69 8.98 -6.71
C ASP A 71 4.74 10.07 -6.94
N GLU A 72 4.66 10.70 -8.12
CA GLU A 72 5.43 11.89 -8.41
C GLU A 72 4.95 13.05 -7.54
N GLY A 73 5.75 13.40 -6.54
CA GLY A 73 5.51 14.52 -5.65
C GLY A 73 6.70 15.46 -5.68
N GLY A 74 6.55 16.64 -6.31
CA GLY A 74 7.51 17.73 -6.22
C GLY A 74 7.58 18.29 -4.80
N GLY A 75 8.45 17.75 -3.95
CA GLY A 75 8.66 18.22 -2.57
C GLY A 75 9.36 17.20 -1.66
N ARG A 76 9.48 17.52 -0.36
CA ARG A 76 10.17 16.67 0.67
C ARG A 76 9.36 15.45 1.13
N SER A 77 8.21 15.16 0.54
CA SER A 77 7.31 14.10 1.03
C SER A 77 6.96 13.11 -0.08
N THR A 78 7.62 11.95 -0.03
CA THR A 78 7.31 10.80 -0.88
C THR A 78 5.99 10.17 -0.44
N SER A 79 5.05 10.07 -1.36
CA SER A 79 3.79 9.35 -1.17
C SER A 79 3.70 8.11 -2.05
N TYR A 80 2.89 7.16 -1.60
CA TYR A 80 2.67 5.90 -2.28
C TYR A 80 1.18 5.64 -2.49
N SER A 81 0.84 5.02 -3.60
CA SER A 81 -0.53 4.63 -3.95
C SER A 81 -0.58 3.18 -4.41
N VAL A 82 -1.73 2.51 -4.19
CA VAL A 82 -1.97 1.16 -4.72
C VAL A 82 -2.13 1.24 -6.23
N VAL A 83 -1.42 0.37 -6.94
CA VAL A 83 -1.59 0.20 -8.38
C VAL A 83 -2.84 -0.65 -8.60
N LEU A 84 -3.94 0.02 -8.94
CA LEU A 84 -5.10 -0.63 -9.53
C LEU A 84 -4.83 -0.73 -11.02
N HIS A 85 -4.53 -1.92 -11.52
CA HIS A 85 -4.51 -2.14 -12.95
C HIS A 85 -5.94 -2.03 -13.47
N GLU A 86 -6.18 -1.05 -14.33
CA GLU A 86 -7.32 -0.97 -15.24
C GLU A 86 -7.26 -2.03 -16.34
#